data_AF-A0A1S2KVY0-F1
#
_entry.id   AF-A0A1S2KVY0-F1
#
_cell.length_a   1.000
_cell.length_b   1.000
_cell.length_c   1.000
_cell.angle_alpha   90.00
_cell.angle_beta   90.00
_cell.angle_gamma   90.00
#
_symmetry.space_group_name_H-M   'P 1'
#
loop_
_entity.id
_entity.type
_entity.pdbx_description
1 polymer ?
#
loop_
_entity_poly.entity_id
_entity_poly.type
_entity_poly.pdbx_seq_one_letter_code
_entity_poly.pdbx_strand_id
1 'polypeptide(L)'
;MHKKMLTLICLFFLVISTSVHAEKDLDQKEWRQLNQTADKVLQLVKEEKYSEAKQLMDFFSKQFLAIRYDDQNLSMTQLRLITTSYEKAMGAVTSASASHEERVLAVSEFRLVIDALVSEHHPLWKNTETQVMNYFAKMREAISSDDSNSFQHHFNGFLQRYAVIRPAIMIDLLPHQFQRIDSHVRYVERYRATIISDKEKAKQLKIMEEDFAKLYKGFEEDQADPSLWWVILSIGGTILLSLSYVGYKKYKGEKNKMKMKQ
;
A
#
# COMPACT_ATOMS: atom_id res chain seq x y z
N MET A 1 -46.22 34.47 -1.97
CA MET A 1 -45.86 33.04 -2.12
C MET A 1 -44.36 32.78 -2.20
N HIS A 2 -43.53 33.64 -2.81
CA HIS A 2 -42.07 33.42 -2.92
C HIS A 2 -41.29 33.30 -1.59
N LYS A 3 -41.64 34.09 -0.55
CA LYS A 3 -40.93 34.02 0.75
C LYS A 3 -41.16 32.72 1.53
N LYS A 4 -42.33 32.08 1.36
CA LYS A 4 -42.66 30.79 1.98
C LYS A 4 -42.02 29.61 1.22
N MET A 5 -41.77 29.78 -0.08
CA MET A 5 -41.09 28.78 -0.91
C MET A 5 -39.57 28.77 -0.65
N LEU A 6 -38.97 29.95 -0.43
CA LEU A 6 -37.54 30.09 -0.12
C LEU A 6 -37.18 29.51 1.27
N THR A 7 -38.08 29.66 2.25
CA THR A 7 -37.91 29.10 3.60
C THR A 7 -38.05 27.58 3.60
N LEU A 8 -38.94 27.01 2.78
CA LEU A 8 -39.08 25.56 2.64
C LEU A 8 -37.85 24.92 1.98
N ILE A 9 -37.24 25.59 1.00
CA ILE A 9 -36.02 25.13 0.31
C ILE A 9 -34.79 25.19 1.23
N CYS A 10 -34.66 26.24 2.05
CA CYS A 10 -33.59 26.32 3.05
C CYS A 10 -33.75 25.27 4.16
N LEU A 11 -34.99 24.96 4.57
CA LEU A 11 -35.25 23.92 5.56
C LEU A 11 -34.93 22.52 5.01
N PHE A 12 -35.18 22.29 3.71
CA PHE A 12 -34.87 21.02 3.04
C PHE A 12 -33.35 20.80 2.90
N PHE A 13 -32.56 21.85 2.65
CA PHE A 13 -31.09 21.75 2.61
C PHE A 13 -30.45 21.49 3.98
N LEU A 14 -31.09 21.94 5.06
CA LEU A 14 -30.55 21.78 6.42
C LEU A 14 -30.74 20.36 6.98
N VAL A 15 -31.73 19.61 6.49
CA VAL A 15 -32.02 18.23 6.92
C VAL A 15 -31.16 17.20 6.18
N ILE A 16 -30.71 17.49 4.94
CA ILE A 16 -29.90 16.55 4.14
C ILE A 16 -28.43 16.52 4.59
N SER A 17 -27.97 17.50 5.38
CA SER A 17 -26.56 17.64 5.77
C SER A 17 -26.15 16.84 7.02
N THR A 18 -26.99 15.95 7.54
CA THR A 18 -26.74 15.23 8.81
C THR A 18 -26.71 13.70 8.69
N SER A 19 -26.46 13.15 7.51
CA SER A 19 -26.04 11.75 7.35
C SER A 19 -24.57 11.59 7.78
N VAL A 20 -24.41 11.51 9.10
CA VAL A 20 -23.44 10.72 9.88
C VAL A 20 -22.31 10.08 9.05
N HIS A 21 -21.14 10.73 9.05
CA HIS A 21 -19.84 10.17 8.66
C HIS A 21 -18.98 9.80 9.89
N ALA A 22 -19.60 9.68 11.08
CA ALA A 22 -18.88 9.54 12.35
C ALA A 22 -18.34 8.12 12.62
N GLU A 23 -18.95 7.07 12.07
CA GLU A 23 -18.57 5.67 12.34
C GLU A 23 -17.27 5.28 11.64
N LYS A 24 -17.11 5.67 10.37
CA LYS A 24 -15.89 5.43 9.58
C LYS A 24 -14.63 6.09 10.18
N ASP A 25 -14.77 7.21 10.89
CA ASP A 25 -13.65 7.93 11.52
C ASP A 25 -13.17 7.25 12.82
N LEU A 26 -14.09 6.62 13.57
CA LEU A 26 -13.77 5.85 14.77
C LEU A 26 -12.98 4.58 14.41
N ASP A 27 -13.47 3.86 13.41
CA ASP A 27 -12.82 2.67 12.85
C ASP A 27 -11.39 2.95 12.37
N GLN A 28 -11.21 4.03 11.60
CA GLN A 28 -9.90 4.40 11.10
C GLN A 28 -8.94 4.81 12.23
N LYS A 29 -9.47 5.36 13.33
CA LYS A 29 -8.68 5.73 14.51
C LYS A 29 -8.18 4.50 15.28
N GLU A 30 -9.02 3.48 15.44
CA GLU A 30 -8.64 2.23 16.12
C GLU A 30 -7.51 1.51 15.37
N TRP A 31 -7.63 1.39 14.05
CA TRP A 31 -6.57 0.82 13.20
C TRP A 31 -5.28 1.63 13.22
N ARG A 32 -5.35 2.97 13.20
CA ARG A 32 -4.17 3.82 13.36
C ARG A 32 -3.49 3.60 14.72
N GLN A 33 -4.25 3.37 15.79
CA GLN A 33 -3.68 3.05 17.11
C GLN A 33 -2.98 1.69 17.10
N LEU A 34 -3.59 0.66 16.51
CA LEU A 34 -2.95 -0.64 16.32
C LEU A 34 -1.64 -0.51 15.55
N ASN A 35 -1.62 0.30 14.49
CA ASN A 35 -0.43 0.55 13.68
C ASN A 35 0.69 1.21 14.49
N GLN A 36 0.36 2.21 15.32
CA GLN A 36 1.31 2.85 16.24
C GLN A 36 1.82 1.90 17.31
N THR A 37 0.96 1.01 17.83
CA THR A 37 1.34 -0.02 18.79
C THR A 37 2.35 -0.98 18.16
N ALA A 38 2.08 -1.49 16.95
CA ALA A 38 3.00 -2.35 16.21
C ALA A 38 4.35 -1.66 15.94
N ASP A 39 4.35 -0.36 15.65
CA ASP A 39 5.56 0.44 15.44
C ASP A 39 6.45 0.50 16.69
N LYS A 40 5.85 0.80 17.82
CA LYS A 40 6.53 0.83 19.12
C LYS A 40 7.05 -0.55 19.53
N VAL A 41 6.33 -1.63 19.24
CA VAL A 41 6.82 -3.00 19.47
C VAL A 41 8.12 -3.21 18.68
N LEU A 42 8.16 -2.83 17.40
CA LEU A 42 9.37 -2.94 16.58
C LEU A 42 10.52 -2.10 17.14
N GLN A 43 10.26 -0.87 17.59
CA GLN A 43 11.28 -0.03 18.22
C GLN A 43 11.85 -0.69 19.49
N LEU A 44 11.00 -1.18 20.39
CA LEU A 44 11.44 -1.83 21.62
C LEU A 44 12.29 -3.07 21.35
N VAL A 45 11.91 -3.87 20.34
CA VAL A 45 12.68 -5.06 19.94
C VAL A 45 14.04 -4.68 19.37
N LYS A 46 14.13 -3.61 18.56
CA LYS A 46 15.40 -3.07 18.08
C LYS A 46 16.29 -2.53 19.22
N GLU A 47 15.69 -2.06 20.30
CA GLU A 47 16.38 -1.62 21.52
C GLU A 47 16.64 -2.77 22.51
N GLU A 48 16.39 -4.03 22.12
CA GLU A 48 16.52 -5.24 22.96
C GLU A 48 15.61 -5.27 24.21
N LYS A 49 14.60 -4.41 24.27
CA LYS A 49 13.59 -4.33 25.34
C LYS A 49 12.45 -5.33 25.12
N TYR A 50 12.78 -6.62 25.17
CA TYR A 50 11.84 -7.69 24.81
C TYR A 50 10.68 -7.84 25.79
N SER A 51 10.90 -7.56 27.08
CA SER A 51 9.84 -7.66 28.10
C SER A 51 8.75 -6.60 27.87
N GLU A 52 9.17 -5.37 27.58
CA GLU A 52 8.31 -4.25 27.26
C GLU A 52 7.61 -4.46 25.91
N ALA A 53 8.32 -4.99 24.92
CA ALA A 53 7.74 -5.36 23.64
C ALA A 53 6.60 -6.37 23.83
N LYS A 54 6.82 -7.41 24.64
CA LYS A 54 5.81 -8.42 24.98
C LYS A 54 4.56 -7.77 25.61
N GLN A 55 4.74 -6.91 26.61
CA GLN A 55 3.62 -6.21 27.25
C GLN A 55 2.80 -5.39 26.25
N LEU A 56 3.48 -4.74 25.30
CA LEU A 56 2.82 -3.93 24.29
C LEU A 56 2.11 -4.80 23.23
N MET A 57 2.63 -5.99 22.92
CA MET A 57 1.93 -6.98 22.11
C MET A 57 0.69 -7.55 22.81
N ASP A 58 0.76 -7.82 24.11
CA ASP A 58 -0.42 -8.23 24.90
C ASP A 58 -1.51 -7.12 24.87
N PHE A 59 -1.09 -5.85 24.91
CA PHE A 59 -1.99 -4.71 24.75
C PHE A 59 -2.58 -4.63 23.35
N PHE A 60 -1.76 -4.83 22.30
CA PHE A 60 -2.23 -4.91 20.91
C PHE A 60 -3.34 -5.96 20.77
N SER A 61 -3.14 -7.16 21.29
CA SER A 61 -4.12 -8.26 21.19
C SER A 61 -5.47 -7.88 21.81
N LYS A 62 -5.46 -7.25 22.99
CA LYS A 62 -6.68 -6.77 23.64
C LYS A 62 -7.39 -5.69 22.83
N GLN A 63 -6.64 -4.75 22.24
CA GLN A 63 -7.22 -3.72 21.37
C GLN A 63 -7.82 -4.34 20.11
N PHE A 64 -7.09 -5.22 19.45
CA PHE A 64 -7.53 -5.90 18.24
C PHE A 64 -8.83 -6.67 18.48
N LEU A 65 -8.91 -7.49 19.54
CA LEU A 65 -10.12 -8.25 19.86
C LEU A 65 -11.34 -7.39 20.27
N ALA A 66 -11.12 -6.12 20.65
CA ALA A 66 -12.20 -5.21 21.01
C ALA A 66 -12.82 -4.47 19.81
N ILE A 67 -12.16 -4.50 18.63
CA ILE A 67 -12.68 -3.86 17.41
C ILE A 67 -13.95 -4.60 16.95
N ARG A 68 -14.96 -3.84 16.53
CA ARG A 68 -16.15 -4.39 15.90
C ARG A 68 -15.86 -4.65 14.42
N TYR A 69 -15.87 -5.92 14.03
CA TYR A 69 -15.49 -6.35 12.67
C TYR A 69 -16.62 -6.27 11.65
N ASP A 70 -17.84 -6.04 12.13
CA ASP A 70 -19.08 -6.10 11.35
C ASP A 70 -19.10 -5.10 10.18
N ASP A 71 -18.36 -3.98 10.31
CA ASP A 71 -18.31 -2.88 9.35
C ASP A 71 -16.97 -2.76 8.57
N GLN A 72 -15.99 -3.62 8.88
CA GLN A 72 -14.58 -3.43 8.49
C GLN A 72 -14.16 -4.11 7.17
N ASN A 73 -15.06 -4.81 6.45
CA ASN A 73 -14.75 -5.54 5.20
C ASN A 73 -13.46 -6.41 5.25
N LEU A 74 -13.05 -6.87 6.44
CA LEU A 74 -11.87 -7.71 6.59
C LEU A 74 -12.16 -9.11 6.04
N SER A 75 -11.37 -9.51 5.05
CA SER A 75 -11.40 -10.88 4.54
C SER A 75 -10.83 -11.86 5.57
N MET A 76 -11.28 -13.11 5.52
CA MET A 76 -10.68 -14.21 6.30
C MET A 76 -9.17 -14.36 6.07
N THR A 77 -8.70 -14.04 4.86
CA THR A 77 -7.27 -14.04 4.52
C THR A 77 -6.53 -12.98 5.33
N GLN A 78 -7.03 -11.74 5.39
CA GLN A 78 -6.41 -10.66 6.17
C GLN A 78 -6.41 -10.99 7.67
N LEU A 79 -7.52 -11.48 8.22
CA LEU A 79 -7.59 -11.94 9.63
C LEU A 79 -6.54 -13.01 9.94
N ARG A 80 -6.36 -13.98 9.04
CA ARG A 80 -5.32 -15.00 9.19
C ARG A 80 -3.92 -14.39 9.13
N LEU A 81 -3.64 -13.46 8.23
CA LEU A 81 -2.32 -12.82 8.13
C LEU A 81 -1.98 -12.00 9.39
N ILE A 82 -2.95 -11.30 9.97
CA ILE A 82 -2.78 -10.57 11.23
C ILE A 82 -2.44 -11.54 12.36
N THR A 83 -3.30 -12.55 12.57
CA THR A 83 -3.14 -13.49 13.68
C THR A 83 -1.86 -14.31 13.55
N THR A 84 -1.53 -14.81 12.36
CA THR A 84 -0.29 -15.59 12.15
C THR A 84 0.98 -14.74 12.31
N SER A 85 1.00 -13.50 11.82
CA SER A 85 2.15 -12.61 12.01
C SER A 85 2.30 -12.15 13.47
N TYR A 86 1.19 -11.91 14.17
CA TYR A 86 1.18 -11.64 15.62
C TYR A 86 1.77 -12.80 16.41
N GLU A 87 1.27 -14.02 16.22
CA GLU A 87 1.75 -15.21 16.93
C GLU A 87 3.23 -15.47 16.66
N LYS A 88 3.67 -15.30 15.41
CA LYS A 88 5.09 -15.42 15.03
C LYS A 88 5.95 -14.39 15.76
N ALA A 89 5.53 -13.12 15.79
CA ALA A 89 6.24 -12.06 16.48
C ALA A 89 6.27 -12.29 18.00
N MET A 90 5.15 -12.71 18.60
CA MET A 90 5.05 -12.98 20.03
C MET A 90 5.95 -14.16 20.42
N GLY A 91 5.92 -15.23 19.64
CA GLY A 91 6.80 -16.38 19.81
C GLY A 91 8.27 -16.01 19.72
N ALA A 92 8.66 -15.17 18.77
CA ALA A 92 10.04 -14.71 18.65
C ALA A 92 10.47 -13.85 19.85
N VAL A 93 9.64 -12.89 20.27
CA VAL A 93 9.93 -11.98 21.40
C VAL A 93 10.01 -12.73 22.74
N THR A 94 9.26 -13.81 22.90
CA THR A 94 9.23 -14.59 24.16
C THR A 94 10.16 -15.80 24.17
N SER A 95 10.66 -16.23 23.01
CA SER A 95 11.57 -17.37 22.91
C SER A 95 12.89 -17.10 23.65
N ALA A 96 13.42 -18.10 24.36
CA ALA A 96 14.74 -18.02 24.97
C ALA A 96 15.88 -18.26 23.96
N SER A 97 15.58 -18.91 22.82
CA SER A 97 16.58 -19.31 21.82
C SER A 97 16.61 -18.43 20.58
N ALA A 98 15.61 -17.57 20.37
CA ALA A 98 15.56 -16.68 19.21
C ALA A 98 16.64 -15.59 19.31
N SER A 99 17.45 -15.48 18.27
CA SER A 99 18.43 -14.42 18.09
C SER A 99 17.76 -13.05 17.97
N HIS A 100 18.52 -11.98 18.20
CA HIS A 100 18.02 -10.61 18.04
C HIS A 100 17.50 -10.36 16.61
N GLU A 101 18.22 -10.84 15.59
CA GLU A 101 17.83 -10.68 14.19
C GLU A 101 16.48 -11.37 13.89
N GLU A 102 16.29 -12.60 14.35
CA GLU A 102 15.02 -13.33 14.17
C GLU A 102 13.84 -12.59 14.80
N ARG A 103 14.04 -12.01 15.99
CA ARG A 103 13.03 -11.18 16.66
C ARG A 103 12.69 -9.95 15.84
N VAL A 104 13.70 -9.23 15.37
CA VAL A 104 13.52 -8.02 14.55
C VAL A 104 12.78 -8.36 13.26
N LEU A 105 13.13 -9.47 12.59
CA LEU A 105 12.46 -9.90 11.35
C LEU A 105 11.00 -10.28 11.57
N ALA A 106 10.70 -11.08 12.60
CA ALA A 106 9.35 -11.50 12.93
C ALA A 106 8.44 -10.30 13.27
N VAL A 107 8.97 -9.35 14.04
CA VAL A 107 8.22 -8.16 14.45
C VAL A 107 8.11 -7.15 13.30
N SER A 108 9.11 -7.09 12.40
CA SER A 108 9.02 -6.30 11.18
C SER A 108 7.91 -6.81 10.26
N GLU A 109 7.80 -8.13 10.08
CA GLU A 109 6.71 -8.75 9.30
C GLU A 109 5.35 -8.36 9.88
N PHE A 110 5.18 -8.49 11.21
CA PHE A 110 3.97 -8.07 11.90
C PHE A 110 3.66 -6.57 11.68
N ARG A 111 4.66 -5.69 11.85
CA ARG A 111 4.49 -4.25 11.58
C ARG A 111 4.02 -3.96 10.17
N LEU A 112 4.60 -4.63 9.18
CA LEU A 112 4.25 -4.45 7.77
C LEU A 112 2.84 -4.96 7.46
N VAL A 113 2.41 -6.06 8.08
CA VAL A 113 1.04 -6.58 7.94
C VAL A 113 0.01 -5.58 8.47
N ILE A 114 0.24 -5.04 9.67
CA ILE A 114 -0.67 -4.03 10.22
C ILE A 114 -0.63 -2.76 9.37
N ASP A 115 0.55 -2.35 8.89
CA ASP A 115 0.67 -1.16 8.07
C ASP A 115 -0.11 -1.25 6.75
N ALA A 116 0.00 -2.39 6.05
CA ALA A 116 -0.71 -2.63 4.80
C ALA A 116 -2.24 -2.53 4.94
N LEU A 117 -2.79 -2.83 6.11
CA LEU A 117 -4.23 -2.71 6.37
C LEU A 117 -4.68 -1.25 6.59
N VAL A 118 -3.77 -0.36 6.99
CA VAL A 118 -4.08 1.04 7.33
C VAL A 118 -3.66 2.01 6.22
N SER A 119 -2.62 1.67 5.48
CA SER A 119 -1.99 2.54 4.48
C SER A 119 -2.66 2.40 3.12
N GLU A 120 -3.59 3.31 2.78
CA GLU A 120 -4.32 3.26 1.50
C GLU A 120 -3.43 3.47 0.26
N HIS A 121 -2.34 4.24 0.35
CA HIS A 121 -1.57 4.66 -0.84
C HIS A 121 -0.08 4.28 -0.82
N HIS A 122 0.54 4.26 0.37
CA HIS A 122 2.00 4.11 0.51
C HIS A 122 2.35 3.18 1.68
N PRO A 123 2.07 1.87 1.54
CA PRO A 123 2.40 0.89 2.56
C PRO A 123 3.91 0.78 2.75
N LEU A 124 4.36 0.60 4.00
CA LEU A 124 5.77 0.65 4.39
C LEU A 124 6.66 -0.38 3.68
N TRP A 125 6.12 -1.51 3.22
CA TRP A 125 6.93 -2.52 2.53
C TRP A 125 7.47 -2.00 1.18
N LYS A 126 6.86 -0.98 0.57
CA LYS A 126 7.40 -0.33 -0.64
C LYS A 126 8.78 0.28 -0.41
N ASN A 127 9.09 0.72 0.81
CA ASN A 127 10.40 1.24 1.18
C ASN A 127 11.52 0.18 1.09
N THR A 128 11.17 -1.09 0.88
CA THR A 128 12.14 -2.17 0.69
C THR A 128 12.65 -2.31 -0.75
N GLU A 129 12.12 -1.54 -1.70
CA GLU A 129 12.47 -1.58 -3.13
C GLU A 129 13.98 -1.63 -3.36
N THR A 130 14.71 -0.63 -2.87
CA THR A 130 16.17 -0.53 -3.09
C THR A 130 16.90 -1.79 -2.63
N GLN A 131 16.50 -2.35 -1.48
CA GLN A 131 17.16 -3.54 -0.93
C GLN A 131 16.83 -4.79 -1.73
N VAL A 132 15.56 -4.95 -2.14
CA VAL A 132 15.12 -6.08 -2.97
C VAL A 132 15.76 -6.03 -4.36
N MET A 133 15.75 -4.86 -5.00
CA MET A 133 16.38 -4.67 -6.32
C MET A 133 17.89 -4.86 -6.29
N ASN A 134 18.56 -4.53 -5.18
CA ASN A 134 19.98 -4.80 -5.01
C ASN A 134 20.28 -6.32 -5.00
N TYR A 135 19.42 -7.15 -4.41
CA TYR A 135 19.59 -8.61 -4.50
C TYR A 135 19.48 -9.12 -5.94
N PHE A 136 18.54 -8.59 -6.73
CA PHE A 136 18.44 -8.93 -8.16
C PHE A 136 19.71 -8.54 -8.94
N ALA A 137 20.23 -7.33 -8.71
CA ALA A 137 21.46 -6.87 -9.33
C ALA A 137 22.64 -7.82 -9.02
N LYS A 138 22.79 -8.22 -7.75
CA LYS A 138 23.83 -9.15 -7.29
C LYS A 138 23.65 -10.56 -7.85
N MET A 139 22.42 -11.08 -7.92
CA MET A 139 22.15 -12.38 -8.54
C MET A 139 22.47 -12.38 -10.04
N ARG A 140 22.19 -11.27 -10.75
CA ARG A 140 22.54 -11.10 -12.16
C ARG A 140 24.04 -11.06 -12.38
N GLU A 141 24.78 -10.37 -11.52
CA GLU A 141 26.25 -10.36 -11.53
C GLU A 141 26.84 -11.76 -11.32
N ALA A 142 26.30 -12.51 -10.35
CA ALA A 142 26.71 -13.89 -10.10
C ALA A 142 26.46 -14.81 -11.29
N ILE A 143 25.30 -14.70 -11.96
CA ILE A 143 25.01 -15.44 -13.20
C ILE A 143 26.00 -15.06 -14.32
N SER A 144 26.31 -13.76 -14.47
CA SER A 144 27.22 -13.28 -15.52
C SER A 144 28.67 -13.75 -15.29
N SER A 145 29.01 -14.05 -14.04
CA SER A 145 30.35 -14.49 -13.61
C SER A 145 30.45 -16.00 -13.40
N ASP A 146 29.40 -16.76 -13.72
CA ASP A 146 29.30 -18.22 -13.52
C ASP A 146 29.52 -18.65 -12.03
N ASP A 147 29.23 -17.76 -11.07
CA ASP A 147 29.46 -17.99 -9.64
C ASP A 147 28.19 -18.50 -8.94
N SER A 148 28.09 -19.82 -8.84
CA SER A 148 26.98 -20.50 -8.15
C SER A 148 26.89 -20.16 -6.67
N ASN A 149 28.01 -20.06 -5.97
CA ASN A 149 28.00 -19.80 -4.53
C ASN A 149 27.48 -18.39 -4.23
N SER A 150 27.94 -17.40 -5.00
CA SER A 150 27.46 -16.02 -4.90
C SER A 150 25.97 -15.93 -5.23
N PHE A 151 25.50 -16.61 -6.28
CA PHE A 151 24.07 -16.67 -6.60
C PHE A 151 23.25 -17.25 -5.44
N GLN A 152 23.65 -18.40 -4.88
CA GLN A 152 22.94 -19.02 -3.76
C GLN A 152 22.88 -18.09 -2.55
N HIS A 153 24.00 -17.42 -2.22
CA HIS A 153 24.08 -16.49 -1.10
C HIS A 153 23.12 -15.31 -1.29
N HIS A 154 23.14 -14.65 -2.46
CA HIS A 154 22.27 -13.52 -2.74
C HIS A 154 20.80 -13.89 -2.84
N PHE A 155 20.50 -15.07 -3.39
CA PHE A 155 19.14 -15.56 -3.46
C PHE A 155 18.58 -15.91 -2.08
N ASN A 156 19.38 -16.51 -1.18
CA ASN A 156 18.96 -16.73 0.21
C ASN A 156 18.64 -15.41 0.94
N GLY A 157 19.47 -14.38 0.74
CA GLY A 157 19.22 -13.04 1.28
C GLY A 157 17.93 -12.42 0.72
N PHE A 158 17.68 -12.60 -0.58
CA PHE A 158 16.40 -12.22 -1.19
C PHE A 158 15.22 -12.96 -0.54
N LEU A 159 15.31 -14.27 -0.33
CA LEU A 159 14.21 -15.06 0.26
C LEU A 159 13.89 -14.64 1.69
N GLN A 160 14.92 -14.37 2.52
CA GLN A 160 14.74 -13.86 3.88
C GLN A 160 14.00 -12.52 3.85
N ARG A 161 14.39 -11.62 2.93
CA ARG A 161 13.73 -10.33 2.75
C ARG A 161 12.29 -10.49 2.24
N TYR A 162 12.09 -11.34 1.24
CA TYR A 162 10.78 -11.62 0.66
C TYR A 162 9.83 -12.20 1.70
N ALA A 163 10.30 -13.11 2.56
CA ALA A 163 9.49 -13.70 3.64
C ALA A 163 8.87 -12.65 4.57
N VAL A 164 9.62 -11.58 4.89
CA VAL A 164 9.15 -10.48 5.76
C VAL A 164 8.10 -9.59 5.07
N ILE A 165 8.26 -9.30 3.78
CA ILE A 165 7.35 -8.40 3.05
C ILE A 165 6.16 -9.13 2.41
N ARG A 166 6.27 -10.44 2.16
CA ARG A 166 5.29 -11.24 1.43
C ARG A 166 3.88 -11.17 2.03
N PRO A 167 3.67 -11.26 3.36
CA PRO A 167 2.34 -11.10 3.96
C PRO A 167 1.70 -9.74 3.67
N ALA A 168 2.48 -8.66 3.71
CA ALA A 168 2.00 -7.30 3.42
C ALA A 168 1.67 -7.13 1.93
N ILE A 169 2.52 -7.65 1.04
CA ILE A 169 2.23 -7.68 -0.41
C ILE A 169 0.93 -8.45 -0.70
N MET A 170 0.66 -9.53 0.04
CA MET A 170 -0.57 -10.31 -0.12
C MET A 170 -1.84 -9.53 0.27
N ILE A 171 -1.72 -8.54 1.16
CA ILE A 171 -2.82 -7.66 1.56
C ILE A 171 -3.09 -6.60 0.48
N ASP A 172 -2.03 -6.02 -0.08
CA ASP A 172 -2.15 -4.88 -0.98
C ASP A 172 -2.41 -5.24 -2.45
N LEU A 173 -2.18 -6.49 -2.83
CA LEU A 173 -2.34 -6.94 -4.21
C LEU A 173 -3.62 -7.75 -4.43
N LEU A 174 -4.12 -7.69 -5.66
CA LEU A 174 -5.14 -8.62 -6.12
C LEU A 174 -4.58 -10.06 -6.16
N PRO A 175 -5.41 -11.10 -5.91
CA PRO A 175 -4.93 -12.47 -5.82
C PRO A 175 -4.10 -12.95 -7.02
N HIS A 176 -4.48 -12.54 -8.24
CA HIS A 176 -3.77 -12.91 -9.46
C HIS A 176 -2.40 -12.20 -9.60
N GLN A 177 -2.29 -10.94 -9.14
CA GLN A 177 -1.02 -10.21 -9.11
C GLN A 177 -0.06 -10.84 -8.11
N PHE A 178 -0.54 -11.10 -6.89
CA PHE A 178 0.23 -11.81 -5.87
C PHE A 178 0.70 -13.19 -6.35
N GLN A 179 -0.21 -13.97 -6.95
CA GLN A 179 0.13 -15.31 -7.47
C GLN A 179 1.19 -15.25 -8.57
N ARG A 180 1.19 -14.21 -9.41
CA ARG A 180 2.23 -14.02 -10.45
C ARG A 180 3.60 -13.84 -9.81
N ILE A 181 3.72 -12.89 -8.87
CA ILE A 181 4.96 -12.64 -8.12
C ILE A 181 5.44 -13.90 -7.37
N ASP A 182 4.54 -14.55 -6.63
CA ASP A 182 4.87 -15.73 -5.82
C ASP A 182 5.29 -16.93 -6.70
N SER A 183 4.75 -17.04 -7.91
CA SER A 183 5.12 -18.10 -8.85
C SER A 183 6.52 -17.91 -9.42
N HIS A 184 6.94 -16.66 -9.69
CA HIS A 184 8.32 -16.37 -10.09
C HIS A 184 9.31 -16.78 -9.01
N VAL A 185 9.06 -16.40 -7.74
CA VAL A 185 9.92 -16.77 -6.62
C VAL A 185 10.04 -18.29 -6.51
N ARG A 186 8.92 -19.02 -6.57
CA ARG A 186 8.90 -20.49 -6.52
C ARG A 186 9.62 -21.15 -7.69
N TYR A 187 9.53 -20.56 -8.89
CA TYR A 187 10.24 -21.06 -10.07
C TYR A 187 11.75 -20.95 -9.86
N VAL A 188 12.24 -19.77 -9.47
CA VAL A 188 13.67 -19.55 -9.24
C VAL A 188 14.16 -20.44 -8.10
N GLU A 189 13.39 -20.59 -7.01
CA GLU A 189 13.73 -21.52 -5.92
C GLU A 189 13.88 -22.96 -6.41
N ARG A 190 12.92 -23.45 -7.19
CA ARG A 190 12.94 -24.82 -7.72
C ARG A 190 14.16 -25.08 -8.60
N TYR A 191 14.58 -24.08 -9.37
CA TYR A 191 15.60 -24.23 -10.40
C TYR A 191 16.96 -23.62 -10.05
N ARG A 192 17.11 -23.10 -8.83
CA ARG A 192 18.30 -22.41 -8.30
C ARG A 192 19.63 -23.14 -8.52
N ALA A 193 19.62 -24.48 -8.53
CA ALA A 193 20.82 -25.29 -8.71
C ALA A 193 21.31 -25.33 -10.16
N THR A 194 20.43 -25.09 -11.14
CA THR A 194 20.75 -25.19 -12.57
C THR A 194 20.62 -23.86 -13.31
N ILE A 195 20.25 -22.79 -12.59
CA ILE A 195 19.90 -21.50 -13.19
C ILE A 195 21.08 -20.82 -13.89
N ILE A 196 22.30 -21.07 -13.40
CA ILE A 196 23.54 -20.52 -14.00
C ILE A 196 23.86 -21.24 -15.31
N SER A 197 23.77 -22.57 -15.32
CA SER A 197 24.08 -23.40 -16.49
C SER A 197 23.03 -23.35 -17.61
N ASP A 198 21.84 -22.80 -17.34
CA ASP A 198 20.69 -22.87 -18.23
C ASP A 198 20.14 -21.46 -18.51
N LYS A 199 20.40 -20.97 -19.72
CA LYS A 199 20.03 -19.62 -20.14
C LYS A 199 18.53 -19.35 -20.12
N GLU A 200 17.70 -20.35 -20.39
CA GLU A 200 16.24 -20.18 -20.35
C GLU A 200 15.75 -20.05 -18.90
N LYS A 201 16.37 -20.77 -17.96
CA LYS A 201 16.09 -20.59 -16.52
C LYS A 201 16.61 -19.24 -16.01
N ALA A 202 17.80 -18.80 -16.44
CA ALA A 202 18.33 -17.48 -16.10
C ALA A 202 17.42 -16.34 -16.62
N LYS A 203 16.80 -16.51 -17.80
CA LYS A 203 15.82 -15.56 -18.34
C LYS A 203 14.61 -15.37 -17.42
N GLN A 204 14.19 -16.40 -16.70
CA GLN A 204 13.08 -16.30 -15.74
C GLN A 204 13.43 -15.41 -14.53
N LEU A 205 14.69 -15.35 -14.11
CA LEU A 205 15.12 -14.40 -13.07
C LEU A 205 14.97 -12.96 -13.55
N LYS A 206 15.27 -12.68 -14.83
CA LYS A 206 15.08 -11.35 -15.41
C LYS A 206 13.60 -10.95 -15.45
N ILE A 207 12.73 -11.87 -15.85
CA ILE A 207 11.27 -11.64 -15.85
C ILE A 207 10.78 -11.35 -14.42
N MET A 208 11.29 -12.11 -13.44
CA MET A 208 11.01 -11.88 -12.02
C MET A 208 11.48 -10.49 -11.57
N GLU A 209 12.71 -10.08 -11.92
CA GLU A 209 13.24 -8.73 -11.62
C GLU A 209 12.33 -7.63 -12.19
N GLU A 210 11.91 -7.75 -13.44
CA GLU A 210 11.02 -6.80 -14.11
C GLU A 210 9.64 -6.72 -13.44
N ASP A 211 9.09 -7.86 -13.01
CA ASP A 211 7.80 -7.92 -12.33
C ASP A 211 7.87 -7.36 -10.90
N PHE A 212 8.98 -7.55 -10.19
CA PHE A 212 9.21 -6.87 -8.91
C PHE A 212 9.40 -5.35 -9.11
N ALA A 213 10.08 -4.91 -10.16
CA ALA A 213 10.18 -3.48 -10.47
C ALA A 213 8.80 -2.85 -10.78
N LYS A 214 7.93 -3.57 -11.49
CA LYS A 214 6.53 -3.15 -11.70
C LYS A 214 5.74 -3.14 -10.40
N LEU A 215 5.92 -4.15 -9.55
CA LEU A 215 5.27 -4.21 -8.23
C LEU A 215 5.55 -2.94 -7.40
N TYR A 216 6.81 -2.50 -7.33
CA TYR A 216 7.19 -1.33 -6.53
C TYR A 216 6.74 0.01 -7.10
N LYS A 217 6.74 0.15 -8.43
CA LYS A 217 6.18 1.33 -9.11
C LYS A 217 4.66 1.45 -8.93
N GLY A 218 4.03 0.42 -8.36
CA GLY A 218 2.61 0.16 -8.50
C GLY A 218 2.39 -0.51 -9.84
N PHE A 219 1.52 -1.52 -9.86
CA PHE A 219 0.77 -1.76 -11.09
C PHE A 219 0.08 -0.43 -11.33
N GLU A 220 0.59 0.37 -12.28
CA GLU A 220 -0.11 1.59 -12.66
C GLU A 220 -1.55 1.18 -12.79
N GLU A 221 -2.34 1.82 -11.96
CA GLU A 221 -3.77 1.79 -12.07
C GLU A 221 -4.08 1.91 -13.57
N ASP A 222 -4.61 0.84 -14.16
CA ASP A 222 -5.69 0.93 -15.16
C ASP A 222 -6.93 1.66 -14.54
N GLN A 223 -6.70 2.60 -13.62
CA GLN A 223 -7.55 3.56 -12.93
C GLN A 223 -6.95 4.97 -13.03
N ALA A 224 -6.14 5.25 -14.05
CA ALA A 224 -6.34 6.53 -14.76
C ALA A 224 -7.74 6.45 -15.38
N ASP A 225 -8.74 6.57 -14.52
CA ASP A 225 -10.14 6.58 -14.83
C ASP A 225 -10.28 7.61 -15.97
N PRO A 226 -10.60 7.19 -17.21
CA PRO A 226 -10.71 8.13 -18.33
C PRO A 226 -11.65 9.29 -17.97
N SER A 227 -12.55 9.03 -17.02
CA SER A 227 -13.46 9.97 -16.38
C SER A 227 -12.78 11.23 -15.83
N LEU A 228 -11.59 11.18 -15.20
CA LEU A 228 -11.01 12.37 -14.55
C LEU A 228 -10.54 13.42 -15.56
N TRP A 229 -9.86 13.01 -16.63
CA TRP A 229 -9.52 13.91 -17.73
C TRP A 229 -10.77 14.44 -18.42
N TRP A 230 -11.80 13.59 -18.62
CA TRP A 230 -13.08 14.01 -19.18
C TRP A 230 -13.87 14.96 -18.27
N VAL A 231 -13.76 14.82 -16.94
CA VAL A 231 -14.40 15.68 -15.94
C VAL A 231 -13.68 17.03 -15.86
N ILE A 232 -12.34 17.04 -15.82
CA ILE A 232 -11.54 18.28 -15.88
C ILE A 232 -11.83 19.02 -17.20
N LEU A 233 -11.92 18.29 -18.31
CA LEU A 233 -12.25 18.87 -19.61
C LEU A 233 -13.69 19.39 -19.68
N SER A 234 -14.66 18.70 -19.08
CA SER A 234 -16.07 19.12 -19.13
C SER A 234 -16.35 20.33 -18.24
N ILE A 235 -15.84 20.32 -17.01
CA ILE A 235 -16.00 21.43 -16.05
C ILE A 235 -15.16 22.63 -16.50
N GLY A 236 -13.87 22.39 -16.80
CA GLY A 236 -12.97 23.42 -17.30
C GLY A 236 -13.42 24.02 -18.63
N GLY A 237 -13.89 23.18 -19.56
CA GLY A 237 -14.42 23.60 -20.86
C GLY A 237 -15.67 24.45 -20.74
N THR A 238 -16.61 24.09 -19.86
CA THR A 238 -17.82 24.90 -19.61
C THR A 238 -17.47 26.29 -19.09
N ILE A 239 -16.52 26.38 -18.15
CA ILE A 239 -16.06 27.66 -17.59
C ILE A 239 -15.37 28.51 -18.67
N LEU A 240 -14.44 27.92 -19.42
CA LEU A 240 -13.73 28.60 -20.52
C LEU A 240 -14.68 29.11 -21.62
N LEU A 241 -15.69 28.33 -21.99
CA LEU A 241 -16.72 28.74 -22.95
C LEU A 241 -17.55 29.92 -22.42
N SER A 242 -17.95 29.86 -21.15
CA SER A 242 -18.73 30.94 -20.53
C SER A 242 -17.94 32.25 -20.48
N LEU A 243 -16.66 32.20 -20.09
CA LEU A 243 -15.79 33.37 -20.04
C LEU A 243 -15.45 33.90 -21.43
N SER A 244 -15.22 33.02 -22.40
CA SER A 244 -14.99 33.41 -23.80
C SER A 244 -16.21 34.11 -24.40
N TYR A 245 -17.41 33.60 -24.14
CA TYR A 245 -18.65 34.22 -24.62
C TYR A 245 -18.89 35.61 -24.01
N VAL A 246 -18.73 35.74 -22.69
CA VAL A 246 -18.89 37.04 -22.00
C VAL A 246 -17.78 38.02 -22.41
N GLY A 247 -16.55 37.55 -22.56
CA GLY A 247 -15.42 38.34 -23.04
C GLY A 247 -15.66 38.88 -24.45
N TYR A 248 -16.10 38.02 -25.38
CA TYR A 248 -16.46 38.43 -26.74
C TYR A 248 -17.64 39.42 -26.76
N LYS A 249 -18.67 39.19 -25.94
CA LYS A 249 -19.82 40.09 -25.83
C LYS A 249 -19.40 41.47 -25.29
N LYS A 250 -18.50 41.52 -24.31
CA LYS A 250 -17.95 42.79 -23.78
C LYS A 250 -17.12 43.53 -24.83
N TYR A 251 -16.24 42.83 -25.55
CA TYR A 251 -15.44 43.42 -26.62
C TYR A 251 -16.30 44.03 -27.73
N LYS A 252 -17.35 43.33 -28.17
CA LYS A 252 -18.30 43.87 -29.15
C LYS A 252 -19.08 45.07 -28.62
N GLY A 253 -19.45 45.06 -27.34
CA GLY A 253 -20.12 46.18 -26.67
C GLY A 253 -19.26 47.45 -26.62
N GLU A 254 -17.97 47.32 -26.31
CA GLU A 254 -17.03 48.45 -26.28
C GLU A 254 -16.75 49.00 -27.68
N LYS A 255 -16.62 48.13 -28.69
CA LYS A 255 -16.43 48.54 -30.09
C LYS A 255 -17.62 49.33 -30.65
N ASN A 256 -18.85 49.00 -30.23
CA ASN A 256 -20.04 49.75 -30.63
C ASN A 256 -20.14 51.12 -29.92
N LYS A 257 -19.68 51.24 -28.68
CA LYS A 257 -19.63 52.53 -27.96
C LYS A 257 -18.60 53.49 -28.55
N MET A 258 -17.50 52.97 -29.11
CA MET A 258 -16.51 53.80 -29.80
C MET A 258 -17.01 54.31 -31.16
N LYS A 259 -17.81 53.52 -31.89
CA LYS A 259 -18.43 53.96 -33.15
C LYS A 259 -19.55 55.00 -33.00
N MET A 260 -20.17 55.10 -31.81
CA MET A 260 -21.18 56.12 -31.51
C MET A 260 -20.58 57.44 -30.99
N LYS A 261 -19.24 57.51 -30.85
CA LYS A 261 -18.49 58.69 -30.41
C LYS A 261 -17.68 59.36 -31.53
N GLN A 262 -17.78 58.85 -32.76
CA GLN A 262 -17.34 59.51 -33.99
C GLN A 262 -18.57 59.97 -34.77
#